data_AF-A0A0C2YHJ3-F1
#
_entry.id   AF-A0A0C2YHJ3-F1
#
_cell.length_a   1.000
_cell.length_b   1.000
_cell.length_c   1.000
_cell.angle_alpha   90.00
_cell.angle_beta   90.00
_cell.angle_gamma   90.00
#
_symmetry.space_group_name_H-M   'P 1'
#
loop_
_entity.id
_entity.type
_entity.pdbx_description
1 polymer ?
#
loop_
_entity_poly.entity_id
_entity_poly.type
_entity_poly.pdbx_seq_one_letter_code
_entity_poly.pdbx_strand_id
1 'polypeptide(L)'
;MGVVSAAVLVNGGKVIGVLPHAMVAAGGEGEKVDNTRIYLNEVGREEVETILVGSMHERKIEMAKRVNGFIGLPGGFGTFEEVLEVTTWTQLGIHDKPVVLLNVLSFWEPLRALIKGSIDAGFIKPESERLIIFVDGPVDIKDHENFDWGKAALEALDNWEGGSTSPLFDWSKGSYMGT
;
A
#
# COMPACT_ATOMS: atom_id res chain seq x y z
N MET A 1 8.39 -7.55 1.50
CA MET A 1 7.75 -6.96 2.70
C MET A 1 8.55 -7.18 3.99
N GLY A 2 9.10 -8.37 4.26
CA GLY A 2 9.91 -8.65 5.47
C GLY A 2 11.02 -7.65 5.77
N VAL A 3 11.87 -7.42 4.76
CA VAL A 3 13.02 -6.52 4.83
C VAL A 3 12.64 -5.07 5.19
N VAL A 4 11.57 -4.53 4.59
CA VAL A 4 11.12 -3.16 4.86
C VAL A 4 10.68 -3.00 6.31
N SER A 5 9.88 -3.95 6.80
CA SER A 5 9.42 -3.96 8.19
C SER A 5 10.58 -4.10 9.17
N ALA A 6 11.55 -4.96 8.89
CA ALA A 6 12.75 -5.08 9.73
C ALA A 6 13.56 -3.79 9.75
N ALA A 7 13.78 -3.16 8.58
CA ALA A 7 14.51 -1.90 8.48
C ALA A 7 13.84 -0.77 9.30
N VAL A 8 12.51 -0.66 9.26
CA VAL A 8 11.77 0.31 10.09
C VAL A 8 12.03 0.07 11.57
N LEU A 9 11.92 -1.18 12.04
CA LEU A 9 12.11 -1.53 13.46
C LEU A 9 13.54 -1.28 13.93
N VAL A 10 14.55 -1.63 13.12
CA VAL A 10 15.97 -1.39 13.42
C VAL A 10 16.26 0.11 13.57
N ASN A 11 15.55 0.95 12.82
CA ASN A 11 15.68 2.41 12.90
C ASN A 11 14.74 3.05 13.95
N GLY A 12 14.16 2.27 14.86
CA GLY A 12 13.30 2.76 15.95
C GLY A 12 11.90 3.20 15.50
N GLY A 13 11.52 2.90 14.27
CA GLY A 13 10.17 3.14 13.76
C GLY A 13 9.18 2.09 14.26
N LYS A 14 7.89 2.38 14.09
CA LYS A 14 6.80 1.48 14.48
C LYS A 14 6.24 0.74 13.26
N VAL A 15 6.06 -0.57 13.38
CA VAL A 15 5.37 -1.41 12.39
C VAL A 15 4.11 -1.99 13.01
N ILE A 16 3.02 -1.97 12.25
CA ILE A 16 1.76 -2.64 12.61
C ILE A 16 1.47 -3.68 11.53
N GLY A 17 1.33 -4.95 11.94
CA GLY A 17 0.84 -6.02 11.10
C GLY A 17 -0.69 -6.07 11.09
N VAL A 18 -1.30 -6.39 9.95
CA VAL A 18 -2.73 -6.73 9.87
C VAL A 18 -2.85 -8.08 9.17
N LEU A 19 -3.36 -9.08 9.89
CA LEU A 19 -3.34 -10.47 9.44
C LEU A 19 -4.72 -11.13 9.62
N PRO A 20 -5.25 -11.84 8.61
CA PRO A 20 -6.45 -12.62 8.77
C PRO A 20 -6.14 -13.91 9.54
N HIS A 21 -7.07 -14.37 10.36
CA HIS A 21 -6.92 -15.63 11.12
C HIS A 21 -6.54 -16.83 10.23
N ALA A 22 -7.08 -16.91 9.02
CA ALA A 22 -6.79 -17.98 8.07
C ALA A 22 -5.31 -18.05 7.64
N MET A 23 -4.61 -16.91 7.54
CA MET A 23 -3.18 -16.90 7.18
C MET A 23 -2.30 -17.37 8.33
N VAL A 24 -2.71 -17.10 9.57
CA VAL A 24 -1.98 -17.58 10.75
C VAL A 24 -2.08 -19.10 10.90
N ALA A 25 -3.25 -19.66 10.59
CA ALA A 25 -3.47 -21.10 10.56
C ALA A 25 -2.67 -21.80 9.44
N ALA A 26 -2.58 -21.19 8.25
CA ALA A 26 -1.86 -21.76 7.11
C ALA A 26 -0.33 -21.66 7.22
N GLY A 27 0.20 -20.70 7.98
CA GLY A 27 1.63 -20.49 8.18
C GLY A 27 2.31 -21.41 9.21
N GLY A 28 1.56 -22.33 9.83
CA GLY A 28 2.09 -23.19 10.91
C GLY A 28 2.32 -22.45 12.24
N GLU A 29 1.82 -21.23 12.38
CA GLU A 29 2.00 -20.35 13.55
C GLU A 29 0.75 -20.31 14.45
N GLY A 30 -0.22 -21.21 14.22
CA GLY A 30 -1.51 -21.25 14.91
C GLY A 30 -1.45 -21.38 16.44
N GLU A 31 -0.32 -21.84 16.99
CA GLU A 31 -0.10 -21.96 18.45
C GLU A 31 0.52 -20.70 19.09
N LYS A 32 0.97 -19.70 18.32
CA LYS A 32 1.68 -18.51 18.84
C LYS A 32 0.81 -17.25 18.92
N VAL A 33 -0.51 -17.41 18.87
CA VAL A 33 -1.44 -16.29 18.80
C VAL A 33 -2.05 -16.02 20.16
N ASP A 34 -1.35 -15.23 20.99
CA ASP A 34 -1.99 -14.61 22.15
C ASP A 34 -2.54 -13.25 21.72
N ASN A 35 -3.80 -13.25 21.26
CA ASN A 35 -4.77 -12.15 21.02
C ASN A 35 -4.34 -10.73 20.56
N THR A 36 -3.06 -10.44 20.29
CA THR A 36 -2.53 -9.11 19.92
C THR A 36 -1.06 -9.11 19.47
N ARG A 37 -0.31 -10.19 19.70
CA ARG A 37 1.12 -10.30 19.34
C ARG A 37 1.38 -11.61 18.63
N ILE A 38 1.96 -11.53 17.43
CA ILE A 38 2.50 -12.70 16.72
C ILE A 38 4.02 -12.58 16.74
N TYR A 39 4.67 -13.59 17.30
CA TYR A 39 6.13 -13.72 17.26
C TYR A 39 6.51 -14.34 15.91
N LEU A 40 6.83 -13.50 14.93
CA LEU A 40 7.42 -13.97 13.68
C LEU A 40 8.85 -14.42 13.98
N ASN A 41 9.23 -15.62 13.53
CA ASN A 41 10.57 -16.20 13.75
C ASN A 41 11.64 -15.54 12.85
N GLU A 42 11.62 -14.22 12.71
CA GLU A 42 12.58 -13.44 11.93
C GLU A 42 13.21 -12.37 12.84
N VAL A 43 14.55 -12.25 12.77
CA VAL A 43 15.34 -11.32 13.59
C VAL A 43 14.77 -9.90 13.46
N GLY A 44 14.44 -9.29 14.61
CA GLY A 44 13.88 -7.93 14.67
C GLY A 44 12.35 -7.85 14.64
N ARG A 45 11.62 -8.97 14.49
CA ARG A 45 10.15 -9.02 14.50
C ARG A 45 9.56 -9.64 15.77
N GLU A 46 10.36 -9.71 16.83
CA GLU A 46 10.00 -10.37 18.09
C GLU A 46 8.84 -9.67 18.81
N GLU A 47 8.52 -8.41 18.50
CA GLU A 47 7.36 -7.69 19.07
C GLU A 47 6.68 -6.74 18.05
N VAL A 48 6.21 -7.26 16.91
CA VAL A 48 5.36 -6.45 16.01
C VAL A 48 3.92 -6.46 16.50
N GLU A 49 3.38 -5.27 16.81
CA GLU A 49 1.95 -5.11 17.09
C GLU A 49 1.14 -5.63 15.90
N THR A 50 0.29 -6.62 16.13
CA THR A 50 -0.44 -7.29 15.06
C THR A 50 -1.93 -7.27 15.35
N ILE A 51 -2.69 -6.78 14.38
CA ILE A 51 -4.15 -6.77 14.40
C ILE A 51 -4.65 -7.99 13.66
N LEU A 52 -5.37 -8.85 14.37
CA LEU A 52 -6.05 -10.00 13.78
C LEU A 52 -7.43 -9.59 13.27
N VAL A 53 -7.77 -10.09 12.09
CA VAL A 53 -9.06 -9.85 11.45
C VAL A 53 -9.70 -11.16 10.96
N GLY A 54 -11.01 -11.14 10.75
CA GLY A 54 -11.78 -12.30 10.33
C GLY A 54 -11.59 -12.66 8.86
N SER A 55 -11.21 -11.70 8.00
CA SER A 55 -11.12 -11.93 6.56
C SER A 55 -10.07 -11.07 5.84
N MET A 56 -9.77 -11.42 4.58
CA MET A 56 -8.91 -10.60 3.71
C MET A 56 -9.52 -9.22 3.43
N HIS A 57 -10.84 -9.11 3.31
CA HIS A 57 -11.50 -7.82 3.09
C HIS A 57 -11.35 -6.91 4.31
N GLU A 58 -11.57 -7.45 5.51
CA GLU A 58 -11.34 -6.71 6.76
C GLU A 58 -9.89 -6.28 6.91
N ARG A 59 -8.93 -7.13 6.50
CA ARG A 59 -7.50 -6.78 6.52
C ARG A 59 -7.23 -5.51 5.74
N LYS A 60 -7.73 -5.44 4.50
CA LYS A 60 -7.48 -4.29 3.62
C LYS A 60 -8.17 -3.03 4.12
N ILE A 61 -9.39 -3.17 4.64
CA ILE A 61 -10.12 -2.08 5.29
C ILE A 61 -9.34 -1.52 6.49
N GLU A 62 -8.87 -2.39 7.39
CA GLU A 62 -8.12 -1.97 8.58
C GLU A 62 -6.78 -1.32 8.22
N MET A 63 -6.08 -1.83 7.19
CA MET A 63 -4.90 -1.18 6.64
C MET A 63 -5.23 0.22 6.11
N ALA A 64 -6.27 0.34 5.26
CA ALA A 64 -6.66 1.60 4.66
C ALA A 64 -7.09 2.66 5.70
N LYS A 65 -7.75 2.28 6.80
CA LYS A 65 -8.12 3.21 7.88
C LYS A 65 -6.91 3.85 8.57
N ARG A 66 -5.79 3.13 8.66
CA ARG A 66 -4.64 3.49 9.50
C ARG A 66 -3.55 4.28 8.78
N VAL A 67 -3.59 4.32 7.46
CA VAL A 67 -2.56 4.97 6.64
C VAL A 67 -3.02 6.30 6.07
N ASN A 68 -2.08 7.19 5.78
CA ASN A 68 -2.34 8.42 5.02
C ASN A 68 -2.06 8.26 3.53
N GLY A 69 -1.45 7.15 3.10
CA GLY A 69 -1.12 6.85 1.72
C GLY A 69 -0.62 5.42 1.58
N PHE A 70 -0.51 4.96 0.34
CA PHE A 70 -0.08 3.60 0.00
C PHE A 70 1.22 3.66 -0.81
N ILE A 71 2.19 2.80 -0.48
CA ILE A 71 3.43 2.64 -1.24
C ILE A 71 3.51 1.22 -1.77
N GLY A 72 3.53 1.07 -3.10
CA GLY A 72 3.72 -0.18 -3.81
C GLY A 72 5.17 -0.37 -4.24
N LEU A 73 5.80 -1.44 -3.78
CA LEU A 73 7.12 -1.89 -4.21
C LEU A 73 7.00 -2.94 -5.32
N PRO A 74 8.04 -3.20 -6.13
CA PRO A 74 8.04 -4.32 -7.06
C PRO A 74 7.61 -5.64 -6.38
N GLY A 75 6.68 -6.34 -7.00
CA GLY A 75 6.00 -7.47 -6.37
C GLY A 75 5.24 -8.36 -7.36
N GLY A 76 4.57 -9.38 -6.84
CA GLY A 76 3.78 -10.32 -7.64
C GLY A 76 2.29 -9.99 -7.64
N PHE A 77 1.47 -10.99 -7.97
CA PHE A 77 0.00 -10.84 -8.06
C PHE A 77 -0.64 -10.21 -6.83
N GLY A 78 -0.20 -10.57 -5.62
CA GLY A 78 -0.74 -9.97 -4.39
C GLY A 78 -0.54 -8.46 -4.33
N THR A 79 0.63 -7.97 -4.75
CA THR A 79 0.91 -6.53 -4.81
C THR A 79 0.07 -5.84 -5.89
N PHE A 80 -0.09 -6.46 -7.05
CA PHE A 80 -0.92 -5.91 -8.12
C PHE A 80 -2.38 -5.77 -7.69
N GLU A 81 -2.88 -6.81 -7.02
CA GLU A 81 -4.24 -6.85 -6.49
C GLU A 81 -4.47 -5.74 -5.45
N GLU A 82 -3.58 -5.62 -4.46
CA GLU A 82 -3.68 -4.59 -3.43
C GLU A 82 -3.58 -3.17 -4.01
N VAL A 83 -2.66 -2.91 -4.95
CA VAL A 83 -2.49 -1.60 -5.61
C VAL A 83 -3.72 -1.19 -6.41
N LEU A 84 -4.25 -2.09 -7.24
CA LEU A 84 -5.41 -1.78 -8.08
C LEU A 84 -6.68 -1.61 -7.26
N GLU A 85 -6.82 -2.34 -6.16
CA GLU A 85 -7.97 -2.21 -5.26
C GLU A 85 -8.01 -0.83 -4.59
N VAL A 86 -6.92 -0.38 -3.96
CA VAL A 86 -6.88 0.93 -3.28
C VAL A 86 -6.98 2.10 -4.28
N THR A 87 -6.48 1.91 -5.50
CA THR A 87 -6.68 2.87 -6.59
C THR A 87 -8.17 2.98 -6.95
N THR A 88 -8.84 1.83 -7.08
CA THR A 88 -10.27 1.77 -7.38
C THR A 88 -11.10 2.38 -6.25
N TRP A 89 -10.73 2.18 -4.98
CA TRP A 89 -11.38 2.84 -3.85
C TRP A 89 -11.26 4.36 -3.92
N THR A 90 -10.12 4.88 -4.35
CA THR A 90 -9.99 6.33 -4.59
C THR A 90 -10.91 6.80 -5.73
N GLN A 91 -10.95 6.05 -6.84
CA GLN A 91 -11.85 6.36 -7.96
C GLN A 91 -13.34 6.34 -7.57
N LEU A 92 -13.74 5.43 -6.68
CA LEU A 92 -15.11 5.32 -6.18
C LEU A 92 -15.43 6.35 -5.08
N GLY A 93 -14.49 7.23 -4.71
CA GLY A 93 -14.65 8.16 -3.60
C GLY A 93 -14.80 7.46 -2.25
N ILE A 94 -14.36 6.20 -2.14
CA ILE A 94 -14.39 5.47 -0.88
C ILE A 94 -13.40 6.14 0.06
N HIS A 95 -12.16 6.39 -0.36
CA HIS A 95 -11.21 7.23 0.37
C HIS A 95 -10.51 8.20 -0.58
N ASP A 96 -9.80 9.17 -0.02
CA ASP A 96 -8.99 10.11 -0.79
C ASP A 96 -7.55 10.06 -0.27
N LYS A 97 -6.77 9.09 -0.77
CA LYS A 97 -5.39 8.83 -0.32
C LYS A 97 -4.49 8.50 -1.51
N PRO A 98 -3.25 9.00 -1.54
CA PRO A 98 -2.31 8.74 -2.65
C PRO A 98 -1.90 7.28 -2.71
N VAL A 99 -1.72 6.78 -3.94
CA VAL A 99 -1.09 5.50 -4.24
C VAL A 99 0.22 5.79 -4.99
N VAL A 100 1.36 5.48 -4.35
CA VAL A 100 2.69 5.73 -4.89
C VAL A 100 3.36 4.41 -5.23
N LEU A 101 3.84 4.25 -6.47
CA LEU A 101 4.56 3.07 -6.93
C LEU A 101 6.03 3.41 -7.16
N LEU A 102 6.92 2.73 -6.43
CA LEU A 102 8.36 2.89 -6.61
C LEU A 102 8.81 2.10 -7.84
N ASN A 103 9.10 2.80 -8.93
CA ASN A 103 9.45 2.24 -10.22
C ASN A 103 10.94 1.89 -10.32
N VAL A 104 11.35 0.98 -9.44
CA VAL A 104 12.71 0.46 -9.40
C VAL A 104 13.00 -0.29 -10.70
N LEU A 105 14.05 0.12 -11.43
CA LEU A 105 14.48 -0.52 -12.68
C LEU A 105 13.34 -0.69 -13.70
N SER A 106 12.47 0.31 -13.78
CA SER A 106 11.34 0.35 -14.72
C SER A 106 10.33 -0.81 -14.55
N PHE A 107 10.27 -1.42 -13.37
CA PHE A 107 9.40 -2.56 -13.08
C PHE A 107 7.91 -2.30 -13.38
N TRP A 108 7.42 -1.09 -13.10
CA TRP A 108 6.02 -0.70 -13.24
C TRP A 108 5.67 -0.12 -14.62
N GLU A 109 6.63 -0.01 -15.55
CA GLU A 109 6.36 0.50 -16.91
C GLU A 109 5.26 -0.27 -17.65
N PRO A 110 5.17 -1.61 -17.57
CA PRO A 110 4.06 -2.34 -18.19
C PRO A 110 2.68 -1.91 -17.63
N LEU A 111 2.58 -1.65 -16.32
CA LEU A 111 1.34 -1.19 -15.70
C LEU A 111 1.03 0.25 -16.12
N ARG A 112 2.03 1.13 -16.12
CA ARG A 112 1.90 2.52 -16.59
C ARG A 112 1.39 2.56 -18.03
N ALA A 113 1.94 1.71 -18.91
CA ALA A 113 1.51 1.58 -20.30
C ALA A 113 0.08 1.02 -20.41
N LEU A 114 -0.29 0.04 -19.59
CA LEU A 114 -1.65 -0.51 -19.55
C LEU A 114 -2.69 0.55 -19.16
N ILE A 115 -2.38 1.39 -18.17
CA ILE A 115 -3.25 2.49 -17.74
C ILE A 115 -3.44 3.48 -18.89
N LYS A 116 -2.35 3.92 -19.54
CA LYS A 116 -2.41 4.82 -20.70
C LYS A 116 -3.23 4.24 -21.84
N GLY A 117 -2.98 2.98 -22.22
CA GLY A 117 -3.77 2.30 -23.25
C GLY A 117 -5.26 2.18 -22.91
N SER A 118 -5.57 2.02 -21.61
CA SER A 118 -6.95 1.97 -21.12
C SER A 118 -7.62 3.34 -21.10
N ILE A 119 -6.86 4.42 -20.93
CA ILE A 119 -7.32 5.81 -21.11
C ILE A 119 -7.62 6.06 -22.59
N ASP A 120 -6.68 5.72 -23.48
CA ASP A 120 -6.83 5.90 -24.92
C ASP A 120 -8.03 5.13 -25.49
N ALA A 121 -8.29 3.93 -24.94
CA ALA A 121 -9.44 3.10 -25.29
C ALA A 121 -10.76 3.53 -24.61
N GLY A 122 -10.73 4.53 -23.72
CA GLY A 122 -11.91 5.07 -23.04
C GLY A 122 -12.44 4.24 -21.86
N PHE A 123 -11.67 3.28 -21.35
CA PHE A 123 -12.03 2.49 -20.16
C PHE A 123 -11.67 3.18 -18.84
N ILE A 124 -10.64 4.03 -18.85
CA ILE A 124 -10.24 4.87 -17.72
C ILE A 124 -10.40 6.33 -18.12
N LYS A 125 -10.96 7.15 -17.23
CA LYS A 125 -11.07 8.59 -17.47
C LYS A 125 -9.67 9.22 -17.42
N PRO A 126 -9.32 10.19 -18.30
CA PRO A 126 -8.01 10.84 -18.25
C PRO A 126 -7.68 11.45 -16.88
N GLU A 127 -8.68 11.97 -16.17
CA GLU A 127 -8.48 12.56 -14.85
C GLU A 127 -8.09 11.54 -13.77
N SER A 128 -8.35 10.25 -14.01
CA SER A 128 -7.98 9.13 -13.13
C SER A 128 -6.52 8.71 -13.28
N GLU A 129 -5.77 9.21 -14.27
CA GLU A 129 -4.35 8.88 -14.43
C GLU A 129 -3.54 9.23 -13.17
N ARG A 130 -3.89 10.36 -12.53
CA ARG A 130 -3.22 10.86 -11.32
C ARG A 130 -3.47 10.04 -10.05
N LEU A 131 -4.37 9.05 -10.09
CA LEU A 131 -4.67 8.23 -8.91
C LEU A 131 -3.49 7.34 -8.52
N ILE A 132 -2.60 7.05 -9.47
CA ILE A 132 -1.34 6.35 -9.23
C ILE A 132 -0.18 7.28 -9.59
N ILE A 133 0.66 7.57 -8.61
CA ILE A 133 1.91 8.29 -8.80
C ILE A 133 3.03 7.27 -8.95
N PHE A 134 3.83 7.39 -10.00
CA PHE A 134 5.02 6.58 -10.17
C PHE A 134 6.25 7.40 -9.79
N VAL A 135 7.11 6.85 -8.94
CA VAL A 135 8.39 7.44 -8.57
C VAL A 135 9.48 6.69 -9.29
N ASP A 136 10.08 7.35 -10.28
CA ASP A 136 11.15 6.79 -11.09
C ASP A 136 12.49 6.89 -10.37
N GLY A 137 13.24 5.78 -10.38
CA GLY A 137 14.59 5.73 -9.84
C GLY A 137 15.65 5.95 -10.91
N PRO A 138 16.94 5.87 -10.52
CA PRO A 138 18.04 5.83 -11.46
C PRO A 138 17.91 4.68 -12.46
N VAL A 139 18.57 4.81 -13.61
CA VAL A 139 18.59 3.76 -14.65
C VAL A 139 19.65 2.70 -14.34
N ASP A 140 20.81 3.10 -13.83
CA ASP A 140 21.87 2.17 -13.44
C ASP A 140 21.62 1.68 -12.01
N ILE A 141 21.60 0.36 -11.84
CA ILE A 141 21.45 -0.31 -10.54
C ILE A 141 22.45 0.19 -9.49
N LYS A 142 23.66 0.62 -9.90
CA LYS A 142 24.69 1.13 -8.98
C LYS A 142 24.28 2.44 -8.31
N ASP A 143 23.48 3.26 -8.99
CA ASP A 143 23.07 4.55 -8.48
C ASP A 143 21.94 4.41 -7.44
N HIS A 144 21.27 3.26 -7.37
CA HIS A 144 20.21 3.00 -6.40
C HIS A 144 20.71 2.99 -4.95
N GLU A 145 21.97 2.63 -4.71
CA GLU A 145 22.55 2.63 -3.36
C GLU A 145 22.57 4.03 -2.75
N ASN A 146 22.74 5.06 -3.59
CA ASN A 146 22.79 6.46 -3.17
C ASN A 146 21.46 7.21 -3.38
N PHE A 147 20.46 6.55 -3.97
CA PHE A 147 19.16 7.15 -4.22
C PHE A 147 18.26 7.02 -2.99
N ASP A 148 17.83 8.16 -2.45
CA ASP A 148 16.93 8.20 -1.31
C ASP A 148 15.47 7.94 -1.74
N TRP A 149 15.14 6.65 -1.83
CA TRP A 149 13.77 6.20 -2.10
C TRP A 149 12.75 6.66 -1.07
N GLY A 150 13.17 6.82 0.20
CA GLY A 150 12.28 7.27 1.27
C GLY A 150 11.86 8.72 1.06
N LYS A 151 12.83 9.60 0.80
CA LYS A 151 12.58 11.00 0.47
C LYS A 151 11.75 11.15 -0.80
N ALA A 152 12.09 10.44 -1.87
CA ALA A 152 11.35 10.51 -3.13
C ALA A 152 9.88 10.05 -2.96
N ALA A 153 9.64 9.02 -2.14
CA ALA A 153 8.29 8.58 -1.81
C ALA A 153 7.51 9.63 -1.00
N LEU A 154 8.14 10.23 0.02
CA LEU A 154 7.51 11.29 0.82
C LEU A 154 7.18 12.53 0.00
N GLU A 155 8.10 12.97 -0.87
CA GLU A 155 7.84 14.08 -1.79
C GLU A 155 6.66 13.78 -2.73
N ALA A 156 6.52 12.54 -3.21
CA ALA A 156 5.37 12.14 -4.01
C ALA A 156 4.05 12.16 -3.22
N LEU A 157 4.08 11.75 -1.95
CA LEU A 157 2.91 11.79 -1.06
C LEU A 157 2.51 13.24 -0.73
N ASP A 158 3.48 14.11 -0.42
CA ASP A 158 3.24 15.50 -0.02
C ASP A 158 2.72 16.37 -1.17
N ASN A 159 3.11 16.06 -2.41
CA ASN A 159 2.69 16.80 -3.61
C ASN A 159 1.36 16.28 -4.20
N TRP A 160 0.71 15.30 -3.58
CA TRP A 160 -0.53 14.76 -4.12
C TRP A 160 -1.74 15.64 -3.77
N GLU A 161 -2.46 16.09 -4.80
CA GLU A 161 -3.56 17.07 -4.68
C GLU A 161 -4.96 16.46 -4.56
N GLY A 162 -5.09 15.15 -4.33
CA GLY A 162 -6.38 14.48 -4.17
C GLY A 162 -6.97 13.88 -5.45
N GLY A 163 -7.87 12.90 -5.26
CA GLY A 163 -8.75 12.36 -6.29
C GLY A 163 -9.81 13.39 -6.72
N SER A 164 -10.26 13.33 -7.98
CA SER A 164 -11.21 14.32 -8.54
C SER A 164 -12.62 14.29 -7.93
N THR A 165 -12.88 13.33 -7.06
CA THR A 165 -14.19 13.02 -6.50
C THR A 165 -14.18 13.30 -5.00
N SER A 166 -15.07 14.17 -4.53
CA SER A 166 -15.34 14.29 -3.10
C SER A 166 -15.61 12.91 -2.50
N PRO A 167 -14.97 12.53 -1.39
CA PRO A 167 -15.17 11.22 -0.80
C PRO A 167 -16.64 11.05 -0.42
N LEU A 168 -17.25 9.96 -0.90
CA LEU A 168 -18.63 9.57 -0.57
C LEU A 168 -18.72 9.05 0.88
N PHE A 169 -17.61 8.59 1.46
CA PHE A 169 -17.57 7.97 2.78
C PHE A 169 -16.51 8.60 3.70
N ASP A 170 -16.94 9.03 4.89
CA ASP A 170 -16.06 9.54 5.95
C ASP A 170 -15.58 8.39 6.83
N TRP A 171 -14.35 7.92 6.57
CA TRP A 171 -13.71 6.85 7.34
C TRP A 171 -13.41 7.20 8.80
N SER A 172 -13.31 8.48 9.15
CA SER A 172 -13.11 8.90 10.54
C SER A 172 -14.40 8.76 11.37
N LYS A 173 -15.55 8.78 10.71
CA LYS A 173 -16.89 8.72 11.34
C LYS A 173 -17.65 7.42 11.06
N GLY A 174 -17.19 6.61 10.11
CA GLY A 174 -17.86 5.38 9.70
C GLY A 174 -19.21 5.61 9.03
N SER A 175 -19.40 6.74 8.37
CA SER A 175 -20.67 7.16 7.77
C SER A 175 -20.49 7.79 6.39
N TYR A 176 -21.50 7.68 5.53
CA TYR A 176 -21.53 8.40 4.26
C TYR A 176 -21.58 9.92 4.48
N MET A 177 -20.81 10.67 3.69
CA MET A 177 -20.96 12.12 3.62
C MET A 177 -22.19 12.42 2.77
N GLY A 178 -23.24 12.94 3.40
CA GLY A 178 -24.50 13.26 2.72
C GLY A 178 -24.31 14.29 1.61
N THR A 179 -25.04 14.10 0.51
CA THR A 179 -25.20 15.07 -0.59
C THR A 179 -25.87 16.35 -0.13
#